data_AF-C0VHX8-F1
#
_entry.id   AF-C0VHX8-F1
#
_cell.length_a   1.000
_cell.length_b   1.000
_cell.length_c   1.000
_cell.angle_alpha   90.00
_cell.angle_beta   90.00
_cell.angle_gamma   90.00
#
_symmetry.space_group_name_H-M   'P 1'
#
loop_
_entity.id
_entity.type
_entity.pdbx_description
1 polymer ?
#
loop_
_entity_poly.entity_id
_entity_poly.type
_entity_poly.pdbx_seq_one_letter_code
_entity_poly.pdbx_strand_id
1 'polypeptide(L)'
;MSNMQLDTLRRIVQEINASVSLHDSLDIMVNHVAEAMDVDVCSIYLLDERNKRYVLMASKGLNPESVGQVALNVGEGLVGLVGQREEIVNLDNAPKHDRFAYLPETGEELFNSFLGVPVMYRRKVMGVLVVQKKEPQDFSEAAESFLVTLCAQLSGVIAHAHAVGNIDVFRKPSNGPSYKTFQGVSGAGGNCLRTCYRIVSTRRSHCDSRS
;
A
#
# COMPACT_ATOMS: atom_id res chain seq x y z
N MET A 1 -25.01 14.21 11.23
CA MET A 1 -23.74 13.55 10.85
C MET A 1 -23.03 14.52 9.92
N SER A 2 -22.12 15.29 10.50
CA SER A 2 -21.82 16.69 10.16
C SER A 2 -20.68 16.82 9.13
N ASN A 3 -20.67 17.93 8.40
CA ASN A 3 -19.71 18.32 7.33
C ASN A 3 -18.23 17.90 7.50
N MET A 4 -17.75 17.68 8.73
CA MET A 4 -16.39 17.19 9.01
C MET A 4 -16.03 15.87 8.30
N GLN A 5 -16.95 14.90 8.20
CA GLN A 5 -16.62 13.62 7.53
C GLN A 5 -16.41 13.80 6.02
N LEU A 6 -17.17 14.71 5.40
CA LEU A 6 -17.06 15.00 3.97
C LEU A 6 -15.81 15.85 3.68
N ASP A 7 -15.50 16.81 4.54
CA ASP A 7 -14.30 17.64 4.41
C ASP A 7 -13.03 16.80 4.61
N THR A 8 -13.01 15.89 5.59
CA THR A 8 -11.90 14.94 5.78
C THR A 8 -11.74 14.02 4.59
N LEU A 9 -12.84 13.41 4.09
CA LEU A 9 -12.81 12.60 2.88
C LEU A 9 -12.23 13.37 1.70
N ARG A 10 -12.72 14.59 1.46
CA ARG A 10 -12.26 15.44 0.36
C ARG A 10 -10.78 15.76 0.47
N ARG A 11 -10.31 16.13 1.66
CA ARG A 11 -8.89 16.43 1.92
C ARG A 11 -8.00 15.22 1.62
N ILE A 12 -8.35 14.04 2.12
CA ILE A 12 -7.61 12.80 1.88
C ILE A 12 -7.52 12.50 0.38
N VAL A 13 -8.65 12.60 -0.34
CA VAL A 13 -8.70 12.34 -1.79
C VAL A 13 -7.85 13.36 -2.57
N GLN A 14 -7.84 14.63 -2.17
CA GLN A 14 -7.00 15.65 -2.82
C GLN A 14 -5.51 15.38 -2.61
N GLU A 15 -5.10 15.00 -1.41
CA GLU A 15 -3.70 14.68 -1.10
C GLU A 15 -3.23 13.41 -1.83
N ILE A 16 -4.08 12.37 -1.88
CA ILE A 16 -3.82 11.15 -2.67
C ILE A 16 -3.59 11.50 -4.14
N ASN A 17 -4.47 12.32 -4.74
CA ASN A 17 -4.36 12.69 -6.15
C ASN A 17 -3.16 13.61 -6.46
N ALA A 18 -2.65 14.34 -5.46
CA ALA A 18 -1.48 15.20 -5.61
C ALA A 18 -0.14 14.47 -5.39
N SER A 19 -0.18 13.23 -4.89
CA SER A 19 1.03 12.46 -4.57
C SER A 19 1.82 12.05 -5.82
N VAL A 20 3.15 12.00 -5.68
CA VAL A 20 4.09 11.75 -6.79
C VAL A 20 4.30 10.24 -7.01
N SER A 21 4.08 9.43 -5.98
CA SER A 21 4.25 7.99 -6.03
C SER A 21 3.09 7.26 -5.33
N LEU A 22 2.81 6.04 -5.78
CA LEU A 22 1.79 5.18 -5.16
C LEU A 22 2.09 4.91 -3.67
N HIS A 23 3.37 4.74 -3.31
CA HIS A 23 3.74 4.49 -1.92
C HIS A 23 3.35 5.67 -1.02
N ASP A 24 3.62 6.91 -1.46
CA ASP A 24 3.22 8.11 -0.73
C ASP A 24 1.69 8.20 -0.62
N SER A 25 0.95 7.85 -1.68
CA SER A 25 -0.52 7.84 -1.64
C SER A 25 -1.06 6.86 -0.58
N LEU A 26 -0.48 5.65 -0.53
CA LEU A 26 -0.91 4.61 0.41
C LEU A 26 -0.56 4.99 1.85
N ASP A 27 0.63 5.55 2.08
CA ASP A 27 1.07 6.03 3.40
C ASP A 27 0.18 7.17 3.92
N ILE A 28 -0.10 8.19 3.09
CA ILE A 28 -1.01 9.29 3.45
C ILE A 28 -2.38 8.74 3.86
N MET A 29 -2.87 7.76 3.09
CA MET A 29 -4.20 7.20 3.29
C MET A 29 -4.31 6.38 4.57
N VAL A 30 -3.37 5.45 4.85
CA VAL A 30 -3.43 4.67 6.09
C VAL A 30 -3.29 5.55 7.34
N ASN A 31 -2.46 6.60 7.29
CA ASN A 31 -2.32 7.54 8.39
C ASN A 31 -3.62 8.32 8.64
N HIS A 32 -4.23 8.89 7.60
CA HIS A 32 -5.44 9.68 7.77
C HIS A 32 -6.68 8.84 8.09
N VAL A 33 -6.78 7.63 7.56
CA VAL A 33 -7.85 6.70 7.96
C VAL A 33 -7.72 6.36 9.43
N ALA A 34 -6.49 6.07 9.89
CA ALA A 34 -6.25 5.75 11.29
C ALA A 34 -6.67 6.90 12.22
N GLU A 35 -6.30 8.14 11.87
CA GLU A 35 -6.66 9.34 12.62
C GLU A 35 -8.17 9.65 12.56
N ALA A 36 -8.79 9.54 11.38
CA ALA A 36 -10.19 9.88 11.20
C ALA A 36 -11.15 8.90 11.88
N MET A 37 -10.74 7.63 12.02
CA MET A 37 -11.55 6.57 12.62
C MET A 37 -11.16 6.25 14.07
N ASP A 38 -10.09 6.85 14.58
CA ASP A 38 -9.53 6.60 15.91
C ASP A 38 -9.31 5.09 16.15
N VAL A 39 -8.46 4.50 15.32
CA VAL A 39 -8.18 3.06 15.27
C VAL A 39 -6.71 2.78 15.52
N ASP A 40 -6.41 1.64 16.14
CA ASP A 40 -5.04 1.27 16.51
C ASP A 40 -4.19 0.94 15.28
N VAL A 41 -4.80 0.25 14.31
CA VAL A 41 -4.11 -0.17 13.08
C VAL A 41 -4.95 0.10 11.84
N CYS A 42 -4.29 0.64 10.82
CA CYS A 42 -4.80 0.72 9.46
C CYS A 42 -3.72 0.25 8.50
N SER A 43 -4.03 -0.75 7.67
CA SER A 43 -3.07 -1.42 6.78
C SER A 43 -3.69 -1.67 5.42
N ILE A 44 -2.91 -1.49 4.35
CA ILE A 44 -3.36 -1.83 2.99
C ILE A 44 -2.45 -2.89 2.38
N TYR A 45 -3.11 -3.94 1.90
CA TYR A 45 -2.48 -5.05 1.20
C TYR A 45 -2.82 -4.98 -0.28
N LEU A 46 -1.83 -5.03 -1.16
CA LEU A 46 -2.07 -5.08 -2.61
C LEU A 46 -1.90 -6.51 -3.14
N LEU A 47 -2.75 -6.89 -4.10
CA LEU A 47 -2.69 -8.19 -4.73
C LEU A 47 -1.54 -8.25 -5.74
N ASP A 48 -0.54 -9.07 -5.44
CA ASP A 48 0.46 -9.51 -6.40
C ASP A 48 -0.09 -10.70 -7.18
N GLU A 49 -0.65 -10.42 -8.36
CA GLU A 49 -1.23 -11.47 -9.22
C GLU A 49 -0.20 -12.47 -9.72
N ARG A 50 1.07 -12.06 -9.86
CA ARG A 50 2.14 -12.93 -10.39
C ARG A 50 2.47 -14.01 -9.37
N ASN A 51 2.56 -13.62 -8.10
CA ASN A 51 2.90 -14.52 -7.01
C ASN A 51 1.68 -15.01 -6.21
N LYS A 52 0.46 -14.63 -6.61
CA LYS A 52 -0.83 -14.99 -5.97
C LYS A 52 -0.84 -14.75 -4.46
N ARG A 53 -0.44 -13.54 -4.05
CA ARG A 53 -0.35 -13.15 -2.65
C ARG A 53 -0.72 -11.69 -2.43
N TYR A 54 -1.23 -11.38 -1.25
CA TYR A 54 -1.45 -10.03 -0.74
C TYR A 54 -0.20 -9.56 -0.03
N VAL A 55 0.42 -8.47 -0.49
CA VAL A 55 1.63 -7.89 0.10
C VAL A 55 1.27 -6.65 0.89
N LEU A 56 1.76 -6.52 2.12
CA LEU A 56 1.55 -5.32 2.94
C LEU A 56 2.32 -4.14 2.32
N MET A 57 1.60 -3.12 1.84
CA MET A 57 2.20 -2.01 1.11
C MET A 57 2.31 -0.72 1.91
N ALA A 58 1.42 -0.51 2.88
CA ALA A 58 1.51 0.56 3.86
C ALA A 58 0.76 0.15 5.13
N SER A 59 1.22 0.66 6.27
CA SER A 59 0.57 0.44 7.56
C SER A 59 0.82 1.58 8.53
N LYS A 60 -0.20 1.90 9.31
CA LYS A 60 -0.13 2.69 10.53
C LYS A 60 -0.47 1.76 11.69
N GLY A 61 0.41 1.69 12.69
CA GLY A 61 0.21 0.91 13.93
C GLY A 61 0.95 -0.44 13.96
N LEU A 62 1.28 -1.03 12.81
CA LEU A 62 2.16 -2.21 12.74
C LEU A 62 3.64 -1.81 12.68
N ASN A 63 4.53 -2.80 12.84
CA ASN A 63 5.97 -2.59 12.65
C ASN A 63 6.27 -2.08 11.22
N PRO A 64 6.92 -0.90 11.06
CA PRO A 64 7.28 -0.37 9.74
C PRO A 64 8.21 -1.27 8.91
N GLU A 65 8.92 -2.19 9.55
CA GLU A 65 9.76 -3.19 8.88
C GLU A 65 8.92 -4.26 8.16
N SER A 66 7.70 -4.52 8.61
CA SER A 66 6.78 -5.49 7.99
C SER A 66 6.29 -5.04 6.61
N VAL A 67 6.30 -3.73 6.33
CA VAL A 67 5.87 -3.16 5.04
C VAL A 67 6.81 -3.63 3.91
N GLY A 68 6.25 -4.33 2.93
CA GLY A 68 6.94 -4.94 1.80
C GLY A 68 7.57 -6.30 2.09
N GLN A 69 7.55 -6.76 3.34
CA GLN A 69 8.09 -8.07 3.75
C GLN A 69 6.98 -9.08 4.02
N VAL A 70 5.93 -8.64 4.73
CA VAL A 70 4.79 -9.50 5.08
C VAL A 70 3.90 -9.70 3.87
N ALA A 71 3.58 -10.96 3.59
CA ALA A 71 2.63 -11.33 2.55
C ALA A 71 1.77 -12.51 3.00
N LEU A 72 0.52 -12.53 2.54
CA LEU A 72 -0.46 -13.59 2.76
C LEU A 72 -0.83 -14.23 1.43
N ASN A 73 -0.94 -15.56 1.37
CA ASN A 73 -1.42 -16.19 0.15
C ASN A 73 -2.89 -15.82 -0.12
N VAL A 74 -3.30 -15.87 -1.39
CA VAL A 74 -4.72 -15.69 -1.72
C VAL A 74 -5.55 -16.75 -0.98
N GLY A 75 -6.54 -16.31 -0.20
CA GLY A 75 -7.38 -17.17 0.62
C GLY A 75 -6.89 -17.44 2.04
N GLU A 76 -5.72 -16.94 2.38
CA GLU A 76 -5.16 -17.02 3.73
C GLU A 76 -5.67 -15.87 4.61
N GLY A 77 -6.08 -16.20 5.82
CA GLY A 77 -6.53 -15.21 6.79
C GLY A 77 -7.85 -14.51 6.43
N LEU A 78 -8.21 -13.52 7.25
CA LEU A 78 -9.36 -12.64 7.00
C LEU A 78 -9.14 -11.76 5.76
N VAL A 79 -7.89 -11.35 5.50
CA VAL A 79 -7.52 -10.61 4.28
C VAL A 79 -7.84 -11.42 3.03
N GLY A 80 -7.41 -12.69 2.99
CA GLY A 80 -7.73 -13.60 1.90
C GLY A 80 -9.22 -13.87 1.77
N LEU A 81 -9.96 -13.94 2.88
CA LEU A 81 -11.42 -14.09 2.87
C LEU A 81 -12.13 -12.89 2.21
N VAL A 82 -11.75 -11.66 2.60
CA VAL A 82 -12.29 -10.42 2.00
C VAL A 82 -12.02 -10.39 0.50
N GLY A 83 -10.78 -10.71 0.11
CA GLY A 83 -10.39 -10.78 -1.29
C GLY A 83 -11.13 -11.86 -2.09
N GLN A 84 -11.42 -13.02 -1.48
CA GLN A 84 -12.16 -14.11 -2.14
C GLN A 84 -13.64 -13.83 -2.30
N ARG A 85 -14.27 -13.23 -1.29
CA ARG A 85 -15.71 -12.93 -1.32
C ARG A 85 -16.02 -11.67 -2.09
N GLU A 86 -15.04 -10.78 -2.27
CA GLU A 86 -15.25 -9.42 -2.80
C GLU A 86 -16.26 -8.63 -1.94
N GLU A 87 -16.33 -8.96 -0.65
CA GLU A 87 -17.29 -8.42 0.32
C GLU A 87 -16.57 -7.88 1.56
N ILE A 88 -17.21 -6.93 2.22
CA ILE A 88 -16.74 -6.38 3.50
C ILE A 88 -16.85 -7.47 4.58
N VAL A 89 -15.83 -7.56 5.43
CA VAL A 89 -15.86 -8.41 6.64
C VAL A 89 -15.66 -7.51 7.84
N ASN A 90 -16.70 -7.38 8.66
CA ASN A 90 -16.72 -6.62 9.91
C ASN A 90 -16.93 -7.59 11.08
N LEU A 91 -15.98 -7.66 12.00
CA LEU A 91 -15.96 -8.58 13.13
C LEU A 91 -15.59 -7.81 14.39
N ASP A 92 -16.42 -7.92 15.43
CA ASP A 92 -16.16 -7.44 16.79
C ASP A 92 -15.15 -8.30 17.56
N ASN A 93 -14.93 -9.55 17.10
CA ASN A 93 -13.99 -10.50 17.67
C ASN A 93 -13.33 -11.37 16.58
N ALA A 94 -12.31 -10.82 15.92
CA ALA A 94 -11.52 -11.47 14.89
C ALA A 94 -10.85 -12.78 15.36
N PRO A 95 -10.24 -12.87 16.57
CA PRO A 95 -9.60 -14.11 17.03
C PRO A 95 -10.54 -15.31 17.16
N LYS A 96 -11.86 -15.10 17.29
CA LYS A 96 -12.85 -16.18 17.34
C LYS A 96 -13.23 -16.72 15.96
N HIS A 97 -12.80 -16.09 14.88
CA HIS A 97 -13.18 -16.50 13.53
C HIS A 97 -12.26 -17.61 13.00
N ASP A 98 -12.83 -18.69 12.47
CA ASP A 98 -12.08 -19.88 12.00
C ASP A 98 -10.99 -19.59 10.95
N ARG A 99 -11.14 -18.48 10.22
CA ARG A 99 -10.16 -18.01 9.22
C ARG A 99 -9.23 -16.91 9.71
N PHE A 100 -9.16 -16.65 11.01
CA PHE A 100 -8.19 -15.72 11.55
C PHE A 100 -6.78 -16.28 11.37
N ALA A 101 -5.93 -15.57 10.62
CA ALA A 101 -4.51 -15.89 10.50
C ALA A 101 -3.73 -14.93 11.40
N TYR A 102 -3.09 -15.48 12.43
CA TYR A 102 -2.19 -14.72 13.28
C TYR A 102 -0.84 -14.56 12.57
N LEU A 103 -0.42 -13.32 12.37
CA LEU A 103 0.88 -12.96 11.80
C LEU A 103 1.81 -12.50 12.92
N PRO A 104 2.59 -13.39 13.56
CA PRO A 104 3.50 -12.99 14.66
C PRO A 104 4.57 -11.99 14.21
N GLU A 105 4.92 -11.99 12.92
CA GLU A 105 5.94 -11.15 12.29
C GLU A 105 5.57 -9.66 12.25
N THR A 106 4.29 -9.31 12.43
CA THR A 106 3.84 -7.90 12.51
C THR A 106 3.96 -7.31 13.91
N GLY A 107 4.30 -8.13 14.92
CA GLY A 107 4.44 -7.70 16.31
C GLY A 107 3.11 -7.41 17.02
N GLU A 108 2.00 -7.95 16.49
CA GLU A 108 0.66 -7.63 16.96
C GLU A 108 0.34 -8.25 18.33
N GLU A 109 -0.06 -7.39 19.28
CA GLU A 109 -0.95 -7.77 20.37
C GLU A 109 -2.32 -8.15 19.80
N LEU A 110 -3.03 -9.13 20.37
CA LEU A 110 -4.31 -9.62 19.86
C LEU A 110 -5.32 -8.48 19.61
N PHE A 111 -5.47 -8.06 18.36
CA PHE A 111 -6.54 -7.16 17.97
C PHE A 111 -7.86 -7.93 17.95
N ASN A 112 -8.84 -7.41 18.69
CA ASN A 112 -10.14 -8.03 18.80
C ASN A 112 -11.05 -7.63 17.64
N SER A 113 -10.96 -6.39 17.15
CA SER A 113 -11.85 -5.90 16.08
C SER A 113 -11.18 -5.94 14.72
N PHE A 114 -11.91 -6.32 13.67
CA PHE A 114 -11.43 -6.34 12.30
C PHE A 114 -12.49 -5.80 11.34
N LEU A 115 -12.11 -4.82 10.52
CA LEU A 115 -12.88 -4.38 9.36
C LEU A 115 -11.99 -4.46 8.12
N GLY A 116 -12.33 -5.39 7.24
CA GLY A 116 -11.67 -5.57 5.95
C GLY A 116 -12.57 -5.13 4.80
N VAL A 117 -12.06 -4.24 3.94
CA VAL A 117 -12.77 -3.69 2.79
C VAL A 117 -11.99 -3.99 1.50
N PRO A 118 -12.60 -4.63 0.49
CA PRO A 118 -11.91 -4.93 -0.76
C PRO A 118 -11.71 -3.66 -1.61
N VAL A 119 -10.52 -3.52 -2.19
CA VAL A 119 -10.20 -2.44 -3.13
C VAL A 119 -10.45 -2.94 -4.54
N MET A 120 -11.55 -2.48 -5.15
CA MET A 120 -12.04 -3.00 -6.43
C MET A 120 -11.83 -2.02 -7.58
N TYR A 121 -11.22 -2.48 -8.69
CA TYR A 121 -11.16 -1.72 -9.95
C TYR A 121 -11.72 -2.57 -11.10
N ARG A 122 -12.75 -2.08 -11.80
CA ARG A 122 -13.39 -2.77 -12.95
C ARG A 122 -13.72 -4.26 -12.67
N ARG A 123 -14.38 -4.55 -11.54
CA ARG A 123 -14.75 -5.92 -11.09
C ARG A 123 -13.57 -6.83 -10.80
N LYS A 124 -12.44 -6.26 -10.40
CA LYS A 124 -11.23 -7.00 -10.06
C LYS A 124 -10.67 -6.48 -8.75
N VAL A 125 -10.35 -7.40 -7.85
CA VAL A 125 -9.71 -7.11 -6.57
C VAL A 125 -8.27 -6.65 -6.83
N MET A 126 -7.96 -5.41 -6.47
CA MET A 126 -6.61 -4.84 -6.50
C MET A 126 -5.87 -5.03 -5.18
N GLY A 127 -6.62 -5.21 -4.08
CA GLY A 127 -6.08 -5.27 -2.73
C GLY A 127 -7.18 -5.29 -1.68
N VAL A 128 -6.79 -5.18 -0.42
CA VAL A 128 -7.67 -5.15 0.75
C VAL A 128 -7.16 -4.08 1.72
N LEU A 129 -8.05 -3.19 2.14
CA LEU A 129 -7.81 -2.26 3.23
C LEU A 129 -8.32 -2.91 4.52
N VAL A 130 -7.51 -2.85 5.58
CA VAL A 130 -7.79 -3.47 6.86
C VAL A 130 -7.66 -2.42 7.95
N VAL A 131 -8.67 -2.37 8.82
CA VAL A 131 -8.67 -1.56 10.03
C VAL A 131 -8.92 -2.46 11.23
N GLN A 132 -8.14 -2.26 12.30
CA GLN A 132 -8.21 -3.07 13.51
C GLN A 132 -8.19 -2.20 14.77
N LYS A 133 -8.82 -2.69 15.84
CA LYS A 133 -8.76 -2.13 17.18
C LYS A 133 -8.44 -3.21 18.21
N LYS A 134 -7.75 -2.82 19.29
CA LYS A 134 -7.47 -3.66 20.46
C LYS A 134 -8.74 -3.93 21.24
N GLU A 135 -9.58 -2.91 21.42
CA GLU A 135 -10.87 -3.05 22.08
C GLU A 135 -11.88 -3.73 21.15
N PRO A 136 -12.69 -4.69 21.64
CA PRO A 136 -13.80 -5.27 20.88
C PRO A 136 -14.85 -4.21 20.57
N GLN A 137 -15.08 -3.92 19.28
CA GLN A 137 -16.00 -2.90 18.82
C GLN A 137 -16.50 -3.23 17.41
N ASP A 138 -17.82 -3.22 17.21
CA ASP A 138 -18.40 -3.20 15.87
C ASP A 138 -18.17 -1.85 15.20
N PHE A 139 -17.68 -1.87 13.96
CA PHE A 139 -17.60 -0.66 13.16
C PHE A 139 -18.99 -0.29 12.62
N SER A 140 -19.36 0.98 12.75
CA SER A 140 -20.66 1.48 12.25
C SER A 140 -20.74 1.44 10.71
N GLU A 141 -21.96 1.38 10.17
CA GLU A 141 -22.22 1.46 8.71
C GLU A 141 -21.63 2.75 8.07
N ALA A 142 -21.57 3.84 8.83
CA ALA A 142 -20.93 5.08 8.37
C ALA A 142 -19.42 4.93 8.18
N ALA A 143 -18.76 4.16 9.05
CA ALA A 143 -17.35 3.83 8.92
C ALA A 143 -17.09 2.91 7.73
N GLU A 144 -17.94 1.90 7.52
CA GLU A 144 -17.88 1.04 6.34
C GLU A 144 -18.02 1.85 5.05
N SER A 145 -19.05 2.70 4.96
CA SER A 145 -19.31 3.56 3.80
C SER A 145 -18.15 4.52 3.51
N PHE A 146 -17.53 5.06 4.56
CA PHE A 146 -16.35 5.91 4.44
C PHE A 146 -15.16 5.15 3.83
N LEU A 147 -14.85 3.96 4.34
CA LEU A 147 -13.76 3.12 3.82
C LEU A 147 -14.01 2.64 2.39
N VAL A 148 -15.23 2.22 2.07
CA VAL A 148 -15.61 1.82 0.70
C VAL A 148 -15.35 2.96 -0.28
N THR A 149 -15.75 4.18 0.09
CA THR A 149 -15.56 5.36 -0.75
C THR A 149 -14.07 5.65 -0.98
N LEU A 150 -13.26 5.56 0.07
CA LEU A 150 -11.80 5.72 -0.05
C LEU A 150 -11.16 4.63 -0.90
N CYS A 151 -11.55 3.36 -0.71
CA CYS A 151 -11.08 2.24 -1.50
C CYS A 151 -11.40 2.43 -2.99
N ALA A 152 -12.60 2.94 -3.32
CA ALA A 152 -12.97 3.25 -4.69
C ALA A 152 -12.06 4.31 -5.32
N GLN A 153 -11.69 5.36 -4.58
CA GLN A 153 -10.76 6.40 -5.06
C GLN A 153 -9.35 5.84 -5.28
N LEU A 154 -8.85 5.06 -4.33
CA LEU A 154 -7.53 4.41 -4.43
C LEU A 154 -7.44 3.42 -5.58
N SER A 155 -8.54 2.73 -5.88
CA SER A 155 -8.56 1.72 -6.94
C SER A 155 -8.08 2.27 -8.28
N GLY A 156 -8.42 3.53 -8.60
CA GLY A 156 -7.98 4.22 -9.80
C GLY A 156 -6.49 4.55 -9.79
N VAL A 157 -5.96 4.97 -8.64
CA VAL A 157 -4.53 5.28 -8.46
C VAL A 157 -3.68 4.00 -8.56
N ILE A 158 -4.11 2.92 -7.90
CA ILE A 158 -3.46 1.61 -7.97
C ILE A 158 -3.49 1.07 -9.40
N ALA A 159 -4.65 1.13 -10.07
CA ALA A 159 -4.78 0.69 -11.46
C ALA A 159 -3.90 1.50 -12.42
N HIS A 160 -3.83 2.83 -12.22
CA HIS A 160 -2.94 3.69 -12.99
C HIS A 160 -1.47 3.32 -12.76
N ALA A 161 -1.07 3.11 -11.51
CA ALA A 161 0.28 2.69 -11.16
C ALA A 161 0.65 1.33 -11.79
N HIS A 162 -0.27 0.36 -11.82
CA HIS A 162 -0.06 -0.91 -12.53
C HIS A 162 0.06 -0.73 -14.05
N ALA A 163 -0.72 0.18 -14.64
CA ALA A 163 -0.71 0.41 -16.09
C ALA A 163 0.56 1.15 -16.57
N VAL A 164 1.06 2.10 -15.77
CA VAL A 164 2.24 2.91 -16.08
C VAL A 164 3.53 2.26 -15.59
N GLY A 165 3.46 1.47 -14.52
CA GLY A 165 4.59 0.86 -13.84
C GLY A 165 4.95 -0.53 -14.39
N ASN A 166 5.89 -0.58 -15.33
CA ASN A 166 6.73 -1.77 -15.55
C ASN A 166 7.83 -1.91 -14.47
N ILE A 167 7.67 -1.22 -13.33
CA ILE A 167 8.60 -1.09 -12.21
C ILE A 167 7.84 -1.56 -10.97
N ASP A 168 8.41 -2.56 -10.30
CA ASP A 168 7.83 -3.29 -9.16
C ASP A 168 7.06 -2.39 -8.19
N VAL A 169 5.72 -2.41 -8.30
CA VAL A 169 4.80 -1.81 -7.31
C VAL A 169 5.14 -2.29 -5.90
N PHE A 170 5.66 -3.51 -5.77
CA PHE A 170 6.03 -4.19 -4.54
C PHE A 170 7.46 -3.90 -4.05
N ARG A 171 8.25 -3.10 -4.78
CA ARG A 171 9.62 -2.73 -4.34
C ARG A 171 9.57 -1.39 -3.63
N LYS A 172 9.72 -1.41 -2.30
CA LYS A 172 9.99 -0.20 -1.50
C LYS A 172 11.14 0.57 -2.15
N PRO A 173 11.04 1.89 -2.39
CA PRO A 173 12.15 2.65 -2.94
C PRO A 173 13.34 2.52 -1.97
N SER A 174 14.36 1.79 -2.39
CA SER A 174 15.59 1.68 -1.62
C SER A 174 16.26 3.06 -1.59
N ASN A 175 16.62 3.56 -0.41
CA ASN A 175 17.43 4.77 -0.22
C ASN A 175 18.89 4.66 -0.77
N GLY A 176 19.17 3.68 -1.62
CA GLY A 176 20.43 3.56 -2.36
C GLY A 176 20.29 4.12 -3.78
N PRO A 177 21.36 4.66 -4.38
CA PRO A 177 21.32 5.20 -5.73
C PRO A 177 20.83 4.12 -6.71
N SER A 178 19.62 4.31 -7.25
CA SER A 178 19.02 3.44 -8.25
C SER A 178 19.73 3.66 -9.58
N TYR A 179 20.73 2.82 -9.85
CA TYR A 179 21.34 2.77 -11.17
C TYR A 179 20.43 1.98 -12.11
N LYS A 180 19.73 2.69 -13.01
CA LYS A 180 19.06 2.06 -14.16
C LYS A 180 20.12 1.65 -15.17
N THR A 181 20.40 0.35 -15.26
CA THR A 181 21.21 -0.21 -16.35
C THR A 181 20.29 -0.36 -17.56
N PHE A 182 20.45 0.49 -18.56
CA PHE A 182 19.80 0.29 -19.86
C PHE A 182 20.61 -0.73 -20.65
N GLN A 183 20.01 -1.87 -20.98
CA GLN A 183 20.62 -2.87 -21.84
C GLN A 183 20.46 -2.39 -23.29
N GLY A 184 21.51 -1.74 -23.82
CA GLY A 184 21.53 -1.30 -25.21
C GLY A 184 21.50 -2.50 -26.15
N VAL A 185 20.70 -2.42 -27.22
CA VAL A 185 20.69 -3.42 -28.29
C VAL A 185 21.75 -2.99 -29.31
N SER A 186 22.66 -3.90 -29.68
CA SER A 186 23.74 -3.58 -30.61
C SER A 186 23.17 -3.30 -32.01
N GLY A 187 23.31 -2.07 -32.50
CA GLY A 187 22.79 -1.65 -33.82
C GLY A 187 23.63 -2.12 -35.02
N ALA A 188 24.87 -2.55 -34.80
CA ALA A 188 25.72 -3.16 -35.82
C ALA A 188 26.83 -4.01 -35.18
N GLY A 189 27.23 -5.11 -35.83
CA GLY A 189 28.35 -5.94 -35.39
C GLY A 189 29.69 -5.27 -35.70
N GLY A 190 30.26 -4.55 -34.73
CA GLY A 190 31.60 -3.98 -34.82
C GLY A 190 32.40 -4.25 -33.54
N ASN A 191 33.70 -4.55 -33.69
CA ASN A 191 34.60 -4.73 -32.55
C ASN A 191 34.92 -3.36 -31.91
N CYS A 192 34.53 -3.18 -30.65
CA CYS A 192 34.84 -1.97 -29.90
C CYS A 192 36.28 -2.03 -29.36
N LEU A 193 37.18 -1.20 -29.90
CA LEU A 193 38.61 -1.17 -29.57
C LEU A 193 38.97 -0.17 -28.45
N ARG A 194 37.98 0.40 -27.74
CA ARG A 194 38.25 1.42 -26.72
C ARG A 194 37.28 1.37 -25.54
N THR A 195 37.79 1.72 -24.35
CA THR A 195 37.06 1.74 -23.07
C THR A 195 35.81 2.61 -23.15
N CYS A 196 34.64 2.01 -22.91
CA CYS A 196 33.39 2.75 -22.76
C CYS A 196 33.37 3.47 -21.41
N TYR A 197 33.15 4.79 -21.42
CA TYR A 197 33.03 5.58 -20.21
C TYR A 197 31.56 5.64 -19.75
N ARG A 198 31.34 5.26 -18.49
CA ARG A 198 30.06 5.41 -17.81
C ARG A 198 29.88 6.88 -17.43
N ILE A 199 28.92 7.57 -18.03
CA ILE A 199 28.57 8.94 -17.61
C ILE A 199 27.81 8.84 -16.29
N VAL A 200 28.45 9.26 -15.20
CA VAL A 200 27.83 9.40 -13.88
C VAL A 200 27.50 10.88 -13.69
N SER A 201 26.22 11.20 -13.58
CA SER A 201 25.77 12.55 -13.21
C SER A 201 26.03 12.77 -11.72
N THR A 202 27.16 13.37 -11.38
CA THR A 202 27.39 13.93 -10.04
C THR A 202 26.88 15.37 -10.02
N ARG A 203 25.79 15.64 -9.28
CA ARG A 203 25.37 17.03 -8.97
C ARG A 203 26.48 17.70 -8.15
N ARG A 204 26.99 18.84 -8.65
CA ARG A 204 27.91 19.73 -7.95
C ARG A 204 27.23 20.33 -6.72
N SER A 205 27.83 20.16 -5.55
CA SER A 205 27.54 20.94 -4.35
C SER A 205 28.72 21.88 -4.05
N HIS A 206 28.42 23.19 -4.05
CA HIS A 206 29.10 24.30 -3.37
C HIS A 206 30.57 24.60 -3.74
N CYS A 207 30.75 25.74 -4.44
CA CYS A 207 31.97 26.54 -4.41
C CYS A 207 32.02 27.30 -3.07
N ASP A 208 33.04 27.05 -2.25
CA ASP A 208 33.48 28.00 -1.23
C ASP A 208 34.80 28.62 -1.70
N SER A 209 34.75 29.90 -2.01
CA SER A 209 35.91 30.74 -2.33
C SER A 209 36.60 31.16 -1.03
N ARG A 210 37.85 30.75 -0.84
CA ARG A 210 38.78 31.41 0.09
C ARG A 210 39.94 31.99 -0.73
N SER A 211 40.07 33.31 -0.64
CA SER A 211 41.32 34.06 -0.78
C SER A 211 41.76 34.48 0.60
#